data_AF-A0A6I8V2J2-F1
#
_entry.id   AF-A0A6I8V2J2-F1
#
_cell.length_a   1.000
_cell.length_b   1.000
_cell.length_c   1.000
_cell.angle_alpha   90.00
_cell.angle_beta   90.00
_cell.angle_gamma   90.00
#
_symmetry.space_group_name_H-M   'P 1'
#
loop_
_entity.id
_entity.type
_entity.pdbx_description
1 polymer ?
#
loop_
_entity_poly.entity_id
_entity_poly.type
_entity_poly.pdbx_seq_one_letter_code
_entity_poly.pdbx_strand_id
1 'polypeptide(L)'
;MKSHQVRMFYHVCSLWTLLCLMPWPSLAAMSRDSSNCIEGSVEADPQDCASYFQCLDTVIVHQQCPAGTYYEASYQVCVIDDKGICTPASNKCIEGELAEDPADCAGYLQCIDGDFVKQKCALGSYFNLISKICLVDGNVSCSPQQERCNDGELSADPEDCARYLQCVNGVLVKERCNKGSYFDVNFNMCVVDVDGVCVSSENCTEGELESDPNDCAGYLKCIDGYLEEQQCSSGSYFNSSLKICLVDVNGICVAPPANCTEGELDVDPNDCAGYLKCINGQFVEEQCPSGSYFDAKMELCLIDVDGICLPTVRKCTEGYMEEDPEDCAGYRHCINQELVQLKCDPGSYFNATESGCLIDEDGVCVSLVERCSEGELMQDAANCGGFLICVDGLFVAKNCGSGEYFHPGVQECLEDDRNICHSKCRCVSSVKDRCVEGKRVADPQDCGAYLECIDGQLVEQICVRGTYFETTMGGCVIDEKHFCVDGERKEE
;
A
#
# COMPACT_ATOMS: atom_id res chain seq x y z
N MET A 1 28.83 -78.62 15.55
CA MET A 1 27.73 -77.67 15.80
C MET A 1 27.81 -77.24 17.26
N LYS A 2 28.29 -76.02 17.54
CA LYS A 2 28.43 -75.39 18.88
C LYS A 2 27.17 -74.54 19.14
N SER A 3 26.73 -74.20 20.36
CA SER A 3 26.98 -74.62 21.74
C SER A 3 25.96 -73.83 22.60
N HIS A 4 25.36 -74.49 23.59
CA HIS A 4 24.53 -73.88 24.64
C HIS A 4 25.33 -72.99 25.60
N GLN A 5 24.66 -72.04 26.28
CA GLN A 5 25.11 -71.36 27.51
C GLN A 5 23.89 -70.98 28.37
N VAL A 6 23.94 -71.31 29.67
CA VAL A 6 22.92 -70.99 30.69
C VAL A 6 23.60 -70.68 32.04
N ARG A 7 23.13 -69.57 32.64
CA ARG A 7 23.02 -69.16 34.07
C ARG A 7 24.17 -68.54 34.90
N MET A 8 23.71 -67.52 35.63
CA MET A 8 24.26 -66.68 36.71
C MET A 8 24.70 -67.43 38.00
N PHE A 9 25.69 -66.90 38.74
CA PHE A 9 25.66 -66.59 40.20
C PHE A 9 26.96 -65.88 40.68
N TYR A 10 26.88 -65.26 41.87
CA TYR A 10 27.74 -64.25 42.53
C TYR A 10 29.12 -64.69 43.12
N HIS A 11 29.97 -63.66 43.35
CA HIS A 11 30.90 -63.38 44.49
C HIS A 11 32.40 -63.84 44.53
N VAL A 12 33.25 -62.80 44.72
CA VAL A 12 34.53 -62.67 45.48
C VAL A 12 35.87 -63.07 44.82
N CYS A 13 36.56 -62.02 44.34
CA CYS A 13 37.95 -61.59 44.63
C CYS A 13 39.01 -62.63 45.04
N SER A 14 40.06 -62.79 44.22
CA SER A 14 41.46 -62.86 44.70
C SER A 14 42.46 -62.91 43.53
N LEU A 15 43.09 -61.75 43.34
CA LEU A 15 44.51 -61.52 43.04
C LEU A 15 45.18 -62.09 41.77
N TRP A 16 45.51 -61.12 40.90
CA TRP A 16 46.72 -60.98 40.07
C TRP A 16 46.72 -61.65 38.69
N THR A 17 46.28 -60.89 37.67
CA THR A 17 47.19 -60.21 36.72
C THR A 17 46.41 -59.46 35.62
N LEU A 18 47.00 -58.34 35.18
CA LEU A 18 46.82 -57.63 33.89
C LEU A 18 45.66 -56.61 33.71
N LEU A 19 46.12 -55.36 33.59
CA LEU A 19 45.73 -54.31 32.65
C LEU A 19 44.42 -53.51 32.87
N CYS A 20 44.64 -52.19 32.84
CA CYS A 20 43.69 -51.12 32.57
C CYS A 20 42.66 -50.80 33.68
N LEU A 21 42.98 -49.76 34.46
CA LEU A 21 42.25 -48.48 34.49
C LEU A 21 42.53 -47.79 35.82
N MET A 22 43.51 -46.89 35.80
CA MET A 22 43.45 -45.53 36.35
C MET A 22 44.68 -44.78 35.83
N PRO A 23 44.50 -43.52 35.43
CA PRO A 23 45.32 -42.50 36.05
C PRO A 23 44.46 -41.29 36.48
N TRP A 24 44.60 -40.93 37.75
CA TRP A 24 44.64 -39.54 38.20
C TRP A 24 46.12 -39.16 38.36
N PRO A 25 46.51 -37.90 38.61
CA PRO A 25 45.90 -36.61 38.26
C PRO A 25 46.99 -35.63 37.74
N SER A 26 46.80 -34.91 36.64
CA SER A 26 47.81 -33.93 36.19
C SER A 26 47.26 -32.81 35.30
N LEU A 27 47.65 -31.60 35.68
CA LEU A 27 47.91 -30.41 34.87
C LEU A 27 46.70 -29.58 34.42
N ALA A 28 46.59 -28.41 35.08
CA ALA A 28 46.43 -27.09 34.48
C ALA A 28 45.40 -26.99 33.33
N ALA A 29 44.34 -26.20 33.45
CA ALA A 29 44.48 -24.75 33.23
C ALA A 29 45.61 -24.43 32.21
N MET A 30 45.44 -24.90 30.99
CA MET A 30 46.04 -24.31 29.79
C MET A 30 44.83 -24.09 28.88
N SER A 31 44.18 -22.93 28.88
CA SER A 31 44.58 -21.86 27.96
C SER A 31 45.55 -22.37 26.88
N ARG A 32 45.00 -23.03 25.86
CA ARG A 32 45.44 -22.73 24.49
C ARG A 32 44.50 -21.63 24.02
N ASP A 33 44.60 -20.43 24.56
CA ASP A 33 45.48 -19.40 23.99
C ASP A 33 46.70 -19.96 23.24
N SER A 34 46.45 -20.43 22.01
CA SER A 34 47.47 -20.51 20.97
C SER A 34 46.99 -19.63 19.83
N SER A 35 46.85 -18.34 20.11
CA SER A 35 46.82 -17.26 19.11
C SER A 35 48.19 -17.11 18.43
N ASN A 36 48.86 -18.24 18.15
CA ASN A 36 50.14 -18.35 17.47
C ASN A 36 50.18 -19.74 16.84
N CYS A 37 49.66 -19.85 15.62
CA CYS A 37 49.96 -20.95 14.71
C CYS A 37 51.37 -20.77 14.12
N ILE A 38 51.96 -21.82 13.55
CA ILE A 38 53.28 -21.71 12.91
C ILE A 38 53.07 -21.13 11.52
N GLU A 39 53.69 -19.98 11.23
CA GLU A 39 53.57 -19.32 9.92
C GLU A 39 53.74 -20.31 8.75
N GLY A 40 52.73 -20.37 7.87
CA GLY A 40 52.71 -21.29 6.73
C GLY A 40 52.26 -22.73 7.04
N SER A 41 51.89 -23.07 8.28
CA SER A 41 51.29 -24.38 8.57
C SER A 41 49.91 -24.49 7.93
N VAL A 42 49.61 -25.66 7.35
CA VAL A 42 48.28 -25.97 6.80
C VAL A 42 47.74 -27.27 7.40
N GLU A 43 46.47 -27.27 7.76
CA GLU A 43 45.75 -28.39 8.38
C GLU A 43 44.40 -28.60 7.70
N ALA A 44 43.96 -29.84 7.51
CA ALA A 44 42.66 -30.12 6.92
C ALA A 44 41.52 -29.69 7.85
N ASP A 45 40.42 -29.18 7.28
CA ASP A 45 39.22 -28.91 8.05
C ASP A 45 38.54 -30.25 8.44
N PRO A 46 38.31 -30.51 9.73
CA PRO A 46 37.69 -31.76 10.19
C PRO A 46 36.19 -31.85 9.91
N GLN A 47 35.52 -30.75 9.55
CA GLN A 47 34.09 -30.66 9.29
C GLN A 47 33.77 -30.51 7.80
N ASP A 48 34.69 -29.95 7.01
CA ASP A 48 34.51 -29.77 5.58
C ASP A 48 35.73 -30.24 4.77
N CYS A 49 35.57 -31.34 4.06
CA CYS A 49 36.65 -31.89 3.22
C CYS A 49 37.03 -30.98 2.03
N ALA A 50 36.19 -30.00 1.67
CA ALA A 50 36.48 -29.02 0.63
C ALA A 50 37.21 -27.76 1.14
N SER A 51 37.70 -27.77 2.39
CA SER A 51 38.44 -26.65 2.96
C SER A 51 39.59 -27.08 3.88
N TYR A 52 40.41 -26.10 4.24
CA TYR A 52 41.59 -26.27 5.08
C TYR A 52 41.91 -24.98 5.84
N PHE A 53 42.64 -25.12 6.93
CA PHE A 53 43.18 -24.00 7.69
C PHE A 53 44.61 -23.72 7.27
N GLN A 54 44.97 -22.46 7.09
CA GLN A 54 46.33 -21.98 6.85
C GLN A 54 46.70 -20.92 7.85
N CYS A 55 47.88 -21.03 8.45
CA CYS A 55 48.42 -19.97 9.29
C CYS A 55 49.05 -18.86 8.44
N LEU A 56 48.54 -17.63 8.59
CA LEU A 56 49.07 -16.41 7.99
C LEU A 56 49.19 -15.32 9.06
N ASP A 57 50.37 -14.74 9.20
CA ASP A 57 50.72 -13.73 10.20
C ASP A 57 50.26 -14.11 11.63
N THR A 58 50.53 -15.35 12.05
CA THR A 58 50.11 -15.93 13.35
C THR A 58 48.59 -16.10 13.54
N VAL A 59 47.79 -15.80 12.51
CA VAL A 59 46.34 -15.97 12.47
C VAL A 59 45.99 -17.22 11.66
N ILE A 60 45.09 -18.04 12.20
CA ILE A 60 44.55 -19.19 11.47
C ILE A 60 43.47 -18.66 10.52
N VAL A 61 43.70 -18.81 9.22
CA VAL A 61 42.78 -18.43 8.15
C VAL A 61 42.18 -19.69 7.55
N HIS A 62 40.86 -19.75 7.45
CA HIS A 62 40.15 -20.82 6.75
C HIS A 62 40.12 -20.55 5.25
N GLN A 63 40.39 -21.57 4.44
CA GLN A 63 40.53 -21.47 2.99
C GLN A 63 39.66 -22.54 2.32
N GLN A 64 38.83 -22.11 1.37
CA GLN A 64 38.03 -23.03 0.56
C GLN A 64 38.84 -23.48 -0.68
N CYS A 65 38.81 -24.77 -0.96
CA CYS A 65 39.31 -25.28 -2.23
C CYS A 65 38.42 -24.82 -3.40
N PRO A 66 38.97 -24.67 -4.62
CA PRO A 66 38.18 -24.39 -5.82
C PRO A 66 37.04 -25.39 -6.02
N ALA A 67 35.94 -24.94 -6.64
CA ALA A 67 34.76 -25.79 -6.85
C ALA A 67 35.10 -27.11 -7.57
N GLY A 68 34.61 -28.23 -7.03
CA GLY A 68 34.89 -29.59 -7.55
C GLY A 68 36.25 -30.17 -7.13
N THR A 69 36.93 -29.55 -6.15
CA THR A 69 38.17 -30.05 -5.57
C THR A 69 38.04 -30.20 -4.05
N TYR A 70 38.86 -31.06 -3.43
CA TYR A 70 38.90 -31.27 -1.98
C TYR A 70 40.34 -31.19 -1.45
N TYR A 71 40.51 -30.88 -0.17
CA TYR A 71 41.84 -30.74 0.42
C TYR A 71 42.44 -32.10 0.79
N GLU A 72 43.63 -32.41 0.27
CA GLU A 72 44.37 -33.64 0.59
C GLU A 72 45.55 -33.31 1.52
N ALA A 73 45.40 -33.64 2.80
CA ALA A 73 46.37 -33.34 3.86
C ALA A 73 47.76 -33.97 3.61
N SER A 74 47.80 -35.13 2.94
CA SER A 74 49.07 -35.83 2.65
C SER A 74 49.97 -35.05 1.69
N TYR A 75 49.37 -34.24 0.84
CA TYR A 75 50.06 -33.44 -0.19
C TYR A 75 49.91 -31.94 0.03
N GLN A 76 49.15 -31.53 1.06
CA GLN A 76 48.89 -30.14 1.42
C GLN A 76 48.35 -29.31 0.24
N VAL A 77 47.48 -29.90 -0.58
CA VAL A 77 46.99 -29.29 -1.83
C VAL A 77 45.53 -29.68 -2.09
N CYS A 78 44.79 -28.80 -2.77
CA CYS A 78 43.46 -29.11 -3.30
C CYS A 78 43.59 -30.01 -4.54
N VAL A 79 42.94 -31.17 -4.51
CA VAL A 79 42.94 -32.16 -5.59
C VAL A 79 41.54 -32.31 -6.19
N ILE A 80 41.47 -32.60 -7.50
CA ILE A 80 40.20 -32.74 -8.22
C ILE A 80 39.42 -33.94 -7.70
N ASP A 81 38.13 -33.74 -7.41
CA ASP A 81 37.24 -34.79 -6.91
C ASP A 81 36.48 -35.53 -8.02
N ASP A 82 37.20 -36.15 -8.96
CA ASP A 82 36.59 -36.89 -10.08
C ASP A 82 35.79 -38.14 -9.63
N LYS A 83 35.92 -38.53 -8.36
CA LYS A 83 35.33 -39.75 -7.80
C LYS A 83 34.26 -39.48 -6.73
N GLY A 84 33.97 -38.21 -6.42
CA GLY A 84 32.99 -37.83 -5.39
C GLY A 84 33.38 -38.36 -4.01
N ILE A 85 34.67 -38.33 -3.67
CA ILE A 85 35.22 -38.77 -2.39
C ILE A 85 34.80 -37.79 -1.29
N CYS A 86 34.72 -36.51 -1.61
CA CYS A 86 34.30 -35.45 -0.70
C CYS A 86 32.84 -35.09 -0.99
N THR A 87 31.99 -35.28 0.01
CA THR A 87 30.68 -34.62 0.07
C THR A 87 30.82 -33.45 1.03
N PRO A 88 31.10 -32.22 0.54
CA PRO A 88 31.30 -31.07 1.42
C PRO A 88 30.10 -30.90 2.34
N ALA A 89 30.36 -30.58 3.61
CA ALA A 89 29.28 -30.26 4.54
C ALA A 89 28.51 -29.05 3.98
N SER A 90 27.18 -29.11 4.00
CA SER A 90 26.32 -28.02 3.52
C SER A 90 26.28 -26.83 4.49
N ASN A 91 27.35 -26.63 5.26
CA ASN A 91 27.43 -25.56 6.25
C ASN A 91 27.75 -24.27 5.50
N LYS A 92 26.92 -23.25 5.70
CA LYS A 92 27.10 -21.96 5.02
C LYS A 92 28.18 -21.10 5.68
N CYS A 93 28.60 -21.47 6.89
CA CYS A 93 29.52 -20.74 7.75
C CYS A 93 30.26 -21.67 8.71
N ILE A 94 31.33 -21.15 9.34
CA ILE A 94 32.13 -21.86 10.34
C ILE A 94 31.53 -21.62 11.73
N GLU A 95 31.37 -22.66 12.55
CA GLU A 95 30.80 -22.51 13.91
C GLU A 95 31.48 -21.40 14.73
N GLY A 96 30.70 -20.44 15.22
CA GLY A 96 31.20 -19.27 15.95
C GLY A 96 31.76 -18.13 15.10
N GLU A 97 31.80 -18.27 13.78
CA GLU A 97 32.14 -17.19 12.85
C GLU A 97 31.17 -16.01 13.02
N LEU A 98 31.74 -14.80 13.07
CA LEU A 98 30.98 -13.56 13.16
C LEU A 98 31.11 -12.78 11.86
N ALA A 99 29.97 -12.44 11.26
CA ALA A 99 29.85 -11.58 10.09
C ALA A 99 28.98 -10.36 10.39
N GLU A 100 29.12 -9.30 9.58
CA GLU A 100 28.23 -8.14 9.67
C GLU A 100 26.83 -8.52 9.20
N ASP A 101 25.81 -8.00 9.88
CA ASP A 101 24.44 -8.06 9.34
C ASP A 101 24.29 -6.90 8.34
N PRO A 102 24.15 -7.19 7.03
CA PRO A 102 24.08 -6.15 6.01
C PRO A 102 22.84 -5.25 6.12
N ALA A 103 21.81 -5.69 6.87
CA ALA A 103 20.57 -4.95 7.07
C ALA A 103 20.47 -4.23 8.43
N ASP A 104 21.32 -4.58 9.40
CA ASP A 104 21.25 -4.04 10.76
C ASP A 104 22.67 -3.90 11.32
N CYS A 105 23.22 -2.70 11.33
CA CYS A 105 24.57 -2.46 11.85
C CYS A 105 24.65 -2.57 13.40
N ALA A 106 23.51 -2.56 14.10
CA ALA A 106 23.43 -2.92 15.52
C ALA A 106 23.31 -4.44 15.70
N GLY A 107 23.15 -5.19 14.61
CA GLY A 107 23.16 -6.64 14.55
C GLY A 107 24.46 -7.21 14.00
N TYR A 108 24.66 -8.50 14.23
CA TYR A 108 25.72 -9.29 13.62
C TYR A 108 25.25 -10.72 13.40
N LEU A 109 25.84 -11.41 12.44
CA LEU A 109 25.55 -12.81 12.18
C LEU A 109 26.56 -13.66 12.94
N GLN A 110 26.08 -14.63 13.71
CA GLN A 110 26.91 -15.64 14.35
C GLN A 110 26.54 -17.00 13.80
N CYS A 111 27.53 -17.77 13.35
CA CYS A 111 27.29 -19.12 12.91
C CYS A 111 26.97 -20.02 14.12
N ILE A 112 25.80 -20.66 14.10
CA ILE A 112 25.34 -21.62 15.10
C ILE A 112 24.79 -22.84 14.35
N ASP A 113 25.34 -24.01 14.64
CA ASP A 113 25.01 -25.29 14.00
C ASP A 113 25.12 -25.25 12.45
N GLY A 114 26.10 -24.50 11.93
CA GLY A 114 26.39 -24.41 10.49
C GLY A 114 25.54 -23.41 9.69
N ASP A 115 24.67 -22.63 10.34
CA ASP A 115 23.90 -21.54 9.74
C ASP A 115 24.15 -20.20 10.45
N PHE A 116 24.15 -19.10 9.69
CA PHE A 116 24.26 -17.76 10.26
C PHE A 116 22.95 -17.36 10.96
N VAL A 117 23.04 -17.16 12.26
CA VAL A 117 21.94 -16.70 13.11
C VAL A 117 22.16 -15.23 13.47
N LYS A 118 21.13 -14.40 13.28
CA LYS A 118 21.16 -12.99 13.65
C LYS A 118 21.25 -12.82 15.17
N GLN A 119 22.18 -12.00 15.60
CA GLN A 119 22.40 -11.55 16.98
C GLN A 119 22.35 -10.02 17.02
N LYS A 120 22.13 -9.45 18.20
CA LYS A 120 22.08 -8.00 18.40
C LYS A 120 23.05 -7.55 19.48
N CYS A 121 23.73 -6.44 19.20
CA CYS A 121 24.49 -5.70 20.20
C CYS A 121 23.54 -5.02 21.21
N ALA A 122 24.09 -4.57 22.34
CA ALA A 122 23.33 -3.80 23.32
C ALA A 122 22.83 -2.48 22.72
N LEU A 123 21.72 -1.94 23.24
CA LEU A 123 21.15 -0.68 22.77
C LEU A 123 22.20 0.45 22.76
N GLY A 124 22.31 1.14 21.62
CA GLY A 124 23.31 2.21 21.43
C GLY A 124 24.73 1.73 21.11
N SER A 125 24.90 0.45 20.75
CA SER A 125 26.18 -0.09 20.28
C SER A 125 26.05 -0.79 18.92
N TYR A 126 27.12 -0.79 18.14
CA TYR A 126 27.18 -1.38 16.81
C TYR A 126 28.26 -2.46 16.72
N PHE A 127 28.07 -3.45 15.86
CA PHE A 127 29.05 -4.51 15.67
C PHE A 127 30.16 -4.06 14.73
N ASN A 128 31.42 -4.24 15.14
CA ASN A 128 32.58 -3.93 14.31
C ASN A 128 33.26 -5.23 13.86
N LEU A 129 33.27 -5.51 12.55
CA LEU A 129 33.82 -6.77 12.01
C LEU A 129 35.32 -6.92 12.19
N ILE A 130 36.07 -5.82 12.22
CA ILE A 130 37.53 -5.84 12.35
C ILE A 130 37.92 -6.22 13.77
N SER A 131 37.26 -5.62 14.77
CA SER A 131 37.52 -5.86 16.19
C SER A 131 36.69 -7.00 16.77
N LYS A 132 35.70 -7.51 16.02
CA LYS A 132 34.77 -8.60 16.41
C LYS A 132 34.02 -8.34 17.73
N ILE A 133 33.80 -7.07 18.07
CA ILE A 133 33.12 -6.64 19.29
C ILE A 133 32.06 -5.57 19.01
N CYS A 134 31.10 -5.44 19.93
CA CYS A 134 30.15 -4.34 19.93
C CYS A 134 30.79 -3.09 20.56
N LEU A 135 30.79 -1.98 19.82
CA LEU A 135 31.33 -0.69 20.25
C LEU A 135 30.17 0.27 20.56
N VAL A 136 30.25 1.00 21.66
CA VAL A 136 29.25 2.02 22.04
C VAL A 136 29.65 3.34 21.37
N ASP A 137 28.74 3.94 20.61
CA ASP A 137 28.99 5.27 20.02
C ASP A 137 28.28 6.36 20.83
N GLY A 138 29.02 7.40 21.19
CA GLY A 138 28.51 8.56 21.90
C GLY A 138 27.94 9.64 20.98
N ASN A 139 28.09 9.55 19.64
CA ASN A 139 27.55 10.58 18.75
C ASN A 139 27.45 10.24 17.25
N VAL A 140 27.21 8.99 16.83
CA VAL A 140 26.96 8.66 15.42
C VAL A 140 25.89 7.57 15.32
N SER A 141 24.84 7.84 14.56
CA SER A 141 23.76 6.89 14.28
C SER A 141 24.29 5.77 13.39
N CYS A 142 24.10 4.55 13.86
CA CYS A 142 24.35 3.34 13.11
C CYS A 142 23.45 3.33 11.85
N SER A 143 24.04 3.45 10.66
CA SER A 143 23.36 3.31 9.36
C SER A 143 24.05 2.20 8.55
N PRO A 144 23.31 1.31 7.86
CA PRO A 144 23.86 0.17 7.13
C PRO A 144 24.85 0.58 6.02
N GLN A 145 25.71 -0.37 5.66
CA GLN A 145 27.05 -0.21 5.08
C GLN A 145 27.17 0.34 3.64
N GLN A 146 26.15 1.01 3.11
CA GLN A 146 26.34 1.84 1.92
C GLN A 146 26.71 3.25 2.39
N GLU A 147 27.83 3.76 1.84
CA GLU A 147 28.30 5.15 1.97
C GLU A 147 29.13 5.47 3.23
N ARG A 148 30.37 4.95 3.29
CA ARG A 148 31.47 5.67 3.93
C ARG A 148 32.35 6.25 2.84
N CYS A 149 32.32 7.57 2.66
CA CYS A 149 33.18 8.32 1.74
C CYS A 149 34.08 9.31 2.51
N ASN A 150 35.10 9.88 1.86
CA ASN A 150 35.91 10.94 2.48
C ASN A 150 35.29 12.31 2.20
N ASP A 151 35.10 13.16 3.22
CA ASP A 151 34.50 14.49 3.05
C ASP A 151 35.14 15.30 1.92
N GLY A 152 34.29 15.77 0.99
CA GLY A 152 34.69 16.51 -0.20
C GLY A 152 35.07 15.65 -1.42
N GLU A 153 35.01 14.33 -1.32
CA GLU A 153 35.11 13.42 -2.47
C GLU A 153 33.91 13.59 -3.41
N LEU A 154 34.19 13.69 -4.72
CA LEU A 154 33.18 13.77 -5.77
C LEU A 154 33.32 12.58 -6.71
N SER A 155 32.21 11.93 -7.07
CA SER A 155 32.19 10.86 -8.08
C SER A 155 30.99 10.98 -9.00
N ALA A 156 31.05 10.45 -10.21
CA ALA A 156 29.86 10.39 -11.07
C ALA A 156 28.79 9.47 -10.47
N ASP A 157 27.52 9.83 -10.64
CA ASP A 157 26.41 8.93 -10.38
C ASP A 157 26.40 7.84 -11.48
N PRO A 158 26.41 6.54 -11.12
CA PRO A 158 26.43 5.44 -12.09
C PRO A 158 25.13 5.29 -12.90
N GLU A 159 24.02 5.88 -12.45
CA GLU A 159 22.70 5.78 -13.09
C GLU A 159 22.35 7.03 -13.92
N ASP A 160 22.92 8.19 -13.59
CA ASP A 160 22.62 9.46 -14.25
C ASP A 160 23.89 10.31 -14.43
N CYS A 161 24.35 10.44 -15.68
CA CYS A 161 25.54 11.24 -16.01
C CYS A 161 25.40 12.74 -15.70
N ALA A 162 24.19 13.25 -15.52
CA ALA A 162 23.94 14.63 -15.09
C ALA A 162 23.97 14.79 -13.56
N ARG A 163 24.15 13.71 -12.80
CA ARG A 163 24.32 13.70 -11.34
C ARG A 163 25.73 13.31 -10.92
N TYR A 164 26.07 13.70 -9.71
CA TYR A 164 27.31 13.35 -9.04
C TYR A 164 27.06 13.10 -7.56
N LEU A 165 27.89 12.29 -6.94
CA LEU A 165 27.87 12.02 -5.53
C LEU A 165 28.91 12.92 -4.87
N GLN A 166 28.51 13.68 -3.85
CA GLN A 166 29.39 14.46 -3.01
C GLN A 166 29.40 13.91 -1.60
N CYS A 167 30.58 13.66 -1.07
CA CYS A 167 30.70 13.27 0.31
C CYS A 167 30.52 14.46 1.27
N VAL A 168 29.53 14.39 2.15
CA VAL A 168 29.26 15.36 3.21
C VAL A 168 29.09 14.62 4.55
N ASN A 169 30.00 14.88 5.50
CA ASN A 169 30.06 14.21 6.80
C ASN A 169 30.09 12.68 6.72
N GLY A 170 30.82 12.15 5.73
CA GLY A 170 30.98 10.71 5.51
C GLY A 170 29.86 10.03 4.72
N VAL A 171 28.83 10.77 4.28
CA VAL A 171 27.67 10.27 3.52
C VAL A 171 27.73 10.77 2.07
N LEU A 172 27.40 9.92 1.09
CA LEU A 172 27.38 10.30 -0.33
C LEU A 172 26.04 10.95 -0.66
N VAL A 173 26.04 12.28 -0.71
CA VAL A 173 24.88 13.05 -1.13
C VAL A 173 24.82 13.09 -2.65
N LYS A 174 23.69 12.66 -3.24
CA LYS A 174 23.42 12.86 -4.67
C LYS A 174 23.16 14.34 -4.95
N GLU A 175 23.98 14.93 -5.80
CA GLU A 175 23.90 16.31 -6.28
C GLU A 175 23.74 16.31 -7.81
N ARG A 176 23.20 17.40 -8.37
CA ARG A 176 22.94 17.49 -9.82
C ARG A 176 23.66 18.68 -10.46
N CYS A 177 24.14 18.48 -11.68
CA CYS A 177 24.67 19.55 -12.51
C CYS A 177 23.55 20.43 -13.10
N ASN A 178 23.87 21.69 -13.41
CA ASN A 178 22.93 22.62 -14.02
C ASN A 178 22.40 22.09 -15.36
N LYS A 179 21.22 22.55 -15.79
CA LYS A 179 20.59 22.14 -17.05
C LYS A 179 21.55 22.23 -18.24
N GLY A 180 21.67 21.14 -19.00
CA GLY A 180 22.57 21.03 -20.15
C GLY A 180 24.06 20.87 -19.78
N SER A 181 24.36 20.45 -18.55
CA SER A 181 25.72 20.08 -18.12
C SER A 181 25.72 18.71 -17.45
N TYR A 182 26.85 18.02 -17.50
CA TYR A 182 27.05 16.69 -16.93
C TYR A 182 28.29 16.68 -16.03
N PHE A 183 28.38 15.71 -15.12
CA PHE A 183 29.53 15.62 -14.23
C PHE A 183 30.69 14.90 -14.92
N ASP A 184 31.79 15.62 -15.14
CA ASP A 184 33.02 15.03 -15.69
C ASP A 184 33.97 14.65 -14.56
N VAL A 185 34.16 13.34 -14.37
CA VAL A 185 35.04 12.75 -13.34
C VAL A 185 36.51 13.15 -13.53
N ASN A 186 36.94 13.46 -14.76
CA ASN A 186 38.33 13.89 -15.01
C ASN A 186 38.57 15.31 -14.51
N PHE A 187 37.54 16.17 -14.58
CA PHE A 187 37.60 17.54 -14.10
C PHE A 187 37.02 17.71 -12.69
N ASN A 188 36.39 16.67 -12.13
CA ASN A 188 35.65 16.69 -10.87
C ASN A 188 34.68 17.88 -10.77
N MET A 189 34.00 18.20 -11.86
CA MET A 189 33.06 19.32 -11.92
C MET A 189 32.02 19.13 -13.04
N CYS A 190 30.93 19.88 -12.92
CA CYS A 190 29.92 19.98 -13.96
C CYS A 190 30.45 20.74 -15.18
N VAL A 191 30.39 20.12 -16.35
CA VAL A 191 30.79 20.70 -17.63
C VAL A 191 29.61 20.73 -18.59
N VAL A 192 29.50 21.79 -19.39
CA VAL A 192 28.39 21.95 -20.34
C VAL A 192 28.46 20.86 -21.41
N ASP A 193 27.33 20.20 -21.63
CA ASP A 193 27.22 19.13 -22.62
C ASP A 193 26.94 19.69 -24.01
N VAL A 194 27.99 20.19 -24.66
CA VAL A 194 27.90 20.77 -26.02
C VAL A 194 27.86 19.68 -27.10
N ASP A 195 28.43 18.51 -26.81
CA ASP A 195 28.62 17.42 -27.77
C ASP A 195 27.59 16.28 -27.59
N GLY A 196 26.66 16.39 -26.63
CA GLY A 196 25.63 15.38 -26.36
C GLY A 196 26.20 14.09 -25.78
N VAL A 197 27.24 14.20 -24.95
CA VAL A 197 27.93 13.10 -24.28
C VAL A 197 27.02 12.43 -23.26
N CYS A 198 26.20 13.22 -22.57
CA CYS A 198 25.23 12.76 -21.58
C CYS A 198 23.83 12.81 -22.20
N VAL A 199 23.41 11.69 -22.78
CA VAL A 199 22.01 11.48 -23.17
C VAL A 199 21.28 10.93 -21.96
N SER A 200 20.91 11.80 -21.00
CA SER A 200 20.01 11.38 -19.92
C SER A 200 18.71 10.89 -20.54
N SER A 201 18.30 9.66 -20.18
CA SER A 201 17.05 9.10 -20.67
C SER A 201 15.89 9.95 -20.19
N GLU A 202 15.17 10.49 -21.18
CA GLU A 202 13.86 11.14 -21.06
C GLU A 202 13.87 12.52 -20.39
N ASN A 203 14.02 13.55 -21.22
CA ASN A 203 13.60 14.90 -20.86
C ASN A 203 12.08 14.89 -20.71
N CYS A 204 11.56 14.86 -19.48
CA CYS A 204 10.14 15.07 -19.22
C CYS A 204 9.78 16.55 -19.43
N THR A 205 8.49 16.84 -19.58
CA THR A 205 8.00 18.21 -19.75
C THR A 205 7.82 18.87 -18.39
N GLU A 206 8.31 20.08 -18.17
CA GLU A 206 8.21 20.75 -16.85
C GLU A 206 6.77 20.71 -16.29
N GLY A 207 6.62 20.20 -15.07
CA GLY A 207 5.32 20.04 -14.40
C GLY A 207 4.50 18.82 -14.81
N GLU A 208 5.00 17.98 -15.70
CA GLU A 208 4.42 16.68 -16.05
C GLU A 208 4.37 15.76 -14.82
N LEU A 209 3.27 15.02 -14.66
CA LEU A 209 3.05 14.13 -13.53
C LEU A 209 2.86 12.70 -14.04
N GLU A 210 3.58 11.75 -13.47
CA GLU A 210 3.49 10.32 -13.79
C GLU A 210 3.26 9.49 -12.52
N SER A 211 2.69 8.30 -12.67
CA SER A 211 2.53 7.38 -11.54
C SER A 211 3.87 6.75 -11.18
N ASP A 212 4.18 6.67 -9.90
CA ASP A 212 5.31 5.89 -9.44
C ASP A 212 5.02 4.37 -9.65
N PRO A 213 5.88 3.63 -10.36
CA PRO A 213 5.68 2.21 -10.64
C PRO A 213 5.85 1.28 -9.42
N ASN A 214 6.49 1.75 -8.35
CA ASN A 214 6.79 0.98 -7.14
C ASN A 214 5.99 1.45 -5.91
N ASP A 215 5.45 2.67 -5.95
CA ASP A 215 4.63 3.23 -4.87
C ASP A 215 3.29 3.78 -5.40
N CYS A 216 2.19 3.11 -5.10
CA CYS A 216 0.87 3.60 -5.51
C CYS A 216 0.41 4.88 -4.79
N ALA A 217 1.02 5.21 -3.65
CA ALA A 217 0.85 6.49 -2.96
C ALA A 217 1.85 7.56 -3.42
N GLY A 218 2.83 7.17 -4.24
CA GLY A 218 3.83 8.05 -4.85
C GLY A 218 3.47 8.48 -6.28
N TYR A 219 4.07 9.59 -6.71
CA TYR A 219 4.01 10.06 -8.09
C TYR A 219 5.28 10.78 -8.48
N LEU A 220 5.61 10.76 -9.76
CA LEU A 220 6.77 11.43 -10.30
C LEU A 220 6.35 12.78 -10.86
N LYS A 221 7.05 13.85 -10.49
CA LYS A 221 6.84 15.21 -11.01
C LYS A 221 8.07 15.68 -11.75
N CYS A 222 7.86 16.18 -12.96
CA CYS A 222 8.93 16.76 -13.74
C CYS A 222 9.35 18.13 -13.20
N ILE A 223 10.60 18.24 -12.75
CA ILE A 223 11.23 19.48 -12.29
C ILE A 223 12.57 19.62 -13.02
N ASP A 224 12.77 20.75 -13.70
CA ASP A 224 13.95 21.08 -14.51
C ASP A 224 14.27 20.05 -15.63
N GLY A 225 13.25 19.33 -16.10
CA GLY A 225 13.37 18.31 -17.14
C GLY A 225 13.62 16.89 -16.63
N TYR A 226 13.49 16.64 -15.33
CA TYR A 226 13.66 15.32 -14.71
C TYR A 226 12.49 14.95 -13.81
N LEU A 227 12.12 13.67 -13.79
CA LEU A 227 11.10 13.11 -12.91
C LEU A 227 11.65 12.97 -11.48
N GLU A 228 11.05 13.69 -10.53
CA GLU A 228 11.31 13.58 -9.08
C GLU A 228 10.17 12.87 -8.38
N GLU A 229 10.49 11.95 -7.47
CA GLU A 229 9.53 11.27 -6.61
C GLU A 229 8.85 12.27 -5.65
N GLN A 230 7.54 12.15 -5.54
CA GLN A 230 6.67 12.94 -4.69
C GLN A 230 5.67 11.99 -4.02
N GLN A 231 5.25 12.34 -2.81
CA GLN A 231 4.29 11.56 -2.05
C GLN A 231 2.93 12.25 -2.04
N CYS A 232 1.85 11.48 -2.21
CA CYS A 232 0.53 11.93 -1.82
C CYS A 232 0.39 11.98 -0.29
N SER A 233 -0.58 12.74 0.21
CA SER A 233 -0.89 12.77 1.64
C SER A 233 -1.24 11.37 2.16
N SER A 234 -0.97 11.10 3.44
CA SER A 234 -1.26 9.81 4.07
C SER A 234 -2.71 9.36 3.84
N GLY A 235 -2.90 8.09 3.48
CA GLY A 235 -4.22 7.53 3.15
C GLY A 235 -4.77 7.96 1.78
N SER A 236 -3.96 8.57 0.92
CA SER A 236 -4.33 8.90 -0.47
C SER A 236 -3.37 8.26 -1.48
N TYR A 237 -3.85 8.05 -2.71
CA TYR A 237 -3.10 7.42 -3.79
C TYR A 237 -3.08 8.31 -5.02
N PHE A 238 -2.04 8.16 -5.84
CA PHE A 238 -1.93 8.97 -7.05
C PHE A 238 -2.77 8.38 -8.18
N ASN A 239 -3.72 9.17 -8.68
CA ASN A 239 -4.52 8.78 -9.83
C ASN A 239 -3.86 9.29 -11.12
N SER A 240 -3.25 8.38 -11.89
CA SER A 240 -2.53 8.73 -13.13
C SER A 240 -3.41 9.28 -14.25
N SER A 241 -4.71 8.97 -14.26
CA SER A 241 -5.65 9.50 -15.26
C SER A 241 -6.08 10.93 -14.96
N LEU A 242 -6.25 11.27 -13.67
CA LEU A 242 -6.66 12.60 -13.23
C LEU A 242 -5.48 13.50 -12.85
N LYS A 243 -4.27 12.93 -12.73
CA LYS A 243 -3.04 13.62 -12.31
C LYS A 243 -3.17 14.32 -10.95
N ILE A 244 -3.92 13.71 -10.03
CA ILE A 244 -4.18 14.22 -8.66
C ILE A 244 -4.10 13.07 -7.63
N CYS A 245 -3.86 13.43 -6.37
CA CYS A 245 -3.99 12.52 -5.24
C CYS A 245 -5.46 12.38 -4.82
N LEU A 246 -5.95 11.15 -4.71
CA LEU A 246 -7.30 10.83 -4.25
C LEU A 246 -7.25 10.05 -2.95
N VAL A 247 -8.15 10.35 -2.01
CA VAL A 247 -8.25 9.60 -0.76
C VAL A 247 -8.62 8.15 -1.05
N ASP A 248 -7.87 7.22 -0.47
CA ASP A 248 -8.05 5.79 -0.66
C ASP A 248 -9.05 5.19 0.34
N VAL A 249 -10.33 5.51 0.15
CA VAL A 249 -11.42 5.04 1.02
C VAL A 249 -11.76 3.55 0.86
N ASN A 250 -11.28 2.90 -0.21
CA ASN A 250 -11.61 1.52 -0.57
C ASN A 250 -10.41 0.57 -0.50
N GLY A 251 -9.22 1.04 -0.12
CA GLY A 251 -7.99 0.23 -0.07
C GLY A 251 -7.50 -0.20 -1.46
N ILE A 252 -7.66 0.67 -2.46
CA ILE A 252 -7.19 0.50 -3.83
C ILE A 252 -5.66 0.43 -3.88
N CYS A 253 -5.00 1.21 -3.03
CA CYS A 253 -3.56 1.27 -2.84
C CYS A 253 -3.20 0.67 -1.48
N VAL A 254 -2.75 -0.59 -1.51
CA VAL A 254 -2.11 -1.21 -0.34
C VAL A 254 -0.63 -0.84 -0.38
N ALA A 255 -0.30 0.36 0.10
CA ALA A 255 1.09 0.76 0.27
C ALA A 255 1.81 -0.23 1.19
N PRO A 256 3.14 -0.43 1.04
CA PRO A 256 3.92 -1.23 1.98
C PRO A 256 3.63 -0.78 3.42
N PRO A 257 3.58 -1.69 4.41
CA PRO A 257 3.25 -1.34 5.79
C PRO A 257 4.16 -0.21 6.26
N ALA A 258 3.57 0.93 6.59
CA ALA A 258 4.28 2.12 7.05
C ALA A 258 5.06 1.77 8.32
N ASN A 259 6.37 1.69 8.21
CA ASN A 259 7.25 1.78 9.38
C ASN A 259 7.21 3.24 9.82
N CYS A 260 6.47 3.56 10.88
CA CYS A 260 6.47 4.90 11.48
C CYS A 260 7.56 5.02 12.56
N THR A 261 7.99 6.24 12.82
CA THR A 261 8.99 6.55 13.85
C THR A 261 8.31 6.75 15.19
N GLU A 262 8.81 6.15 16.28
CA GLU A 262 8.16 6.24 17.60
C GLU A 262 7.86 7.71 18.00
N GLY A 263 6.59 7.99 18.31
CA GLY A 263 6.12 9.33 18.67
C GLY A 263 5.77 10.26 17.51
N GLU A 264 5.97 9.83 16.26
CA GLU A 264 5.51 10.52 15.06
C GLU A 264 3.98 10.68 15.10
N LEU A 265 3.51 11.87 14.73
CA LEU A 265 2.10 12.21 14.67
C LEU A 265 1.70 12.42 13.21
N ASP A 266 0.56 11.86 12.81
CA ASP A 266 0.02 12.01 11.46
C ASP A 266 -1.49 12.28 11.51
N VAL A 267 -2.05 12.81 10.43
CA VAL A 267 -3.50 12.99 10.30
C VAL A 267 -4.20 11.66 10.22
N ASP A 268 -5.31 11.52 10.93
CA ASP A 268 -6.21 10.39 10.73
C ASP A 268 -7.08 10.65 9.48
N PRO A 269 -6.93 9.84 8.41
CA PRO A 269 -7.66 10.04 7.16
C PRO A 269 -9.18 9.81 7.29
N ASN A 270 -9.65 9.15 8.36
CA ASN A 270 -11.06 8.85 8.60
C ASN A 270 -11.68 9.71 9.71
N ASP A 271 -10.87 10.40 10.49
CA ASP A 271 -11.31 11.21 11.62
C ASP A 271 -10.46 12.48 11.79
N CYS A 272 -10.89 13.60 11.20
CA CYS A 272 -10.18 14.87 11.35
C CYS A 272 -10.17 15.41 12.80
N ALA A 273 -11.05 14.89 13.68
CA ALA A 273 -11.04 15.20 15.11
C ALA A 273 -10.10 14.27 15.90
N GLY A 274 -9.45 13.33 15.22
CA GLY A 274 -8.40 12.47 15.73
C GLY A 274 -7.07 12.66 14.99
N TYR A 275 -6.05 11.97 15.47
CA TYR A 275 -4.74 11.88 14.85
C TYR A 275 -4.13 10.52 15.11
N LEU A 276 -3.21 10.13 14.24
CA LEU A 276 -2.45 8.90 14.39
C LEU A 276 -1.16 9.20 15.14
N LYS A 277 -0.81 8.33 16.08
CA LYS A 277 0.44 8.39 16.82
C LYS A 277 1.18 7.08 16.71
N CYS A 278 2.44 7.15 16.35
CA CYS A 278 3.27 5.96 16.26
C CYS A 278 3.64 5.42 17.65
N ILE A 279 3.24 4.17 17.92
CA ILE A 279 3.53 3.43 19.14
C ILE A 279 4.02 2.02 18.75
N ASN A 280 5.24 1.67 19.16
CA ASN A 280 5.93 0.43 18.79
C ASN A 280 6.03 0.20 17.27
N GLY A 281 6.25 1.26 16.49
CA GLY A 281 6.37 1.20 15.03
C GLY A 281 5.04 0.98 14.30
N GLN A 282 3.90 1.22 14.95
CA GLN A 282 2.57 1.20 14.35
C GLN A 282 1.79 2.46 14.70
N PHE A 283 1.05 3.01 13.74
CA PHE A 283 0.13 4.11 13.99
C PHE A 283 -1.09 3.63 14.78
N VAL A 284 -1.36 4.33 15.88
CA VAL A 284 -2.49 4.12 16.78
C VAL A 284 -3.34 5.40 16.80
N GLU A 285 -4.65 5.27 16.67
CA GLU A 285 -5.59 6.40 16.72
C GLU A 285 -5.63 7.03 18.14
N GLU A 286 -5.47 8.35 18.21
CA GLU A 286 -5.74 9.19 19.36
C GLU A 286 -6.74 10.30 19.00
N GLN A 287 -7.40 10.89 20.00
CA GLN A 287 -8.49 11.85 19.82
C GLN A 287 -8.10 13.24 20.32
N CYS A 288 -8.44 14.27 19.55
CA CYS A 288 -8.33 15.64 20.02
C CYS A 288 -9.43 15.99 21.05
N PRO A 289 -9.22 17.02 21.90
CA PRO A 289 -10.27 17.55 22.76
C PRO A 289 -11.55 17.92 21.98
N SER A 290 -12.71 17.78 22.60
CA SER A 290 -14.00 18.04 21.92
C SER A 290 -14.06 19.44 21.29
N GLY A 291 -14.47 19.49 20.03
CA GLY A 291 -14.54 20.74 19.25
C GLY A 291 -13.19 21.24 18.74
N SER A 292 -12.18 20.37 18.64
CA SER A 292 -10.88 20.67 18.02
C SER A 292 -10.51 19.61 16.98
N TYR A 293 -9.64 19.98 16.05
CA TYR A 293 -9.15 19.13 14.97
C TYR A 293 -7.62 19.10 14.97
N PHE A 294 -7.03 18.04 14.42
CA PHE A 294 -5.58 17.92 14.38
C PHE A 294 -4.99 18.67 13.16
N ASP A 295 -4.06 19.59 13.42
CA ASP A 295 -3.31 20.28 12.37
C ASP A 295 -1.92 19.65 12.21
N ALA A 296 -1.71 18.94 11.09
CA ALA A 296 -0.46 18.23 10.80
C ALA A 296 0.76 19.16 10.69
N LYS A 297 0.56 20.42 10.31
CA LYS A 297 1.64 21.39 10.11
C LYS A 297 2.10 21.99 11.44
N MET A 298 1.18 22.13 12.38
CA MET A 298 1.47 22.58 13.74
C MET A 298 1.72 21.43 14.72
N GLU A 299 1.40 20.19 14.34
CA GLU A 299 1.45 18.98 15.17
C GLU A 299 0.64 19.08 16.48
N LEU A 300 -0.50 19.79 16.44
CA LEU A 300 -1.30 20.15 17.61
C LEU A 300 -2.80 20.15 17.29
N CYS A 301 -3.64 19.92 18.31
CA CYS A 301 -5.09 20.07 18.20
C CYS A 301 -5.50 21.55 18.28
N LEU A 302 -6.18 22.05 17.25
CA LEU A 302 -6.67 23.43 17.15
C LEU A 302 -8.19 23.47 17.28
N ILE A 303 -8.72 24.46 18.00
CA ILE A 303 -10.18 24.60 18.20
C ILE A 303 -10.84 24.91 16.85
N ASP A 304 -11.85 24.12 16.50
CA ASP A 304 -12.57 24.25 15.25
C ASP A 304 -13.71 25.28 15.35
N VAL A 305 -13.35 26.56 15.28
CA VAL A 305 -14.32 27.67 15.34
C VAL A 305 -15.00 27.95 13.99
N ASP A 306 -14.39 27.51 12.90
CA ASP A 306 -14.81 27.80 11.52
C ASP A 306 -15.45 26.58 10.82
N GLY A 307 -15.53 25.42 11.49
CA GLY A 307 -16.11 24.18 10.94
C GLY A 307 -15.23 23.54 9.87
N ILE A 308 -13.92 23.63 10.04
CA ILE A 308 -12.89 23.11 9.13
C ILE A 308 -12.90 21.58 9.14
N CYS A 309 -13.11 20.97 10.30
CA CYS A 309 -13.20 19.52 10.45
C CYS A 309 -14.67 19.09 10.43
N LEU A 310 -15.12 18.74 9.23
CA LEU A 310 -16.38 18.02 9.02
C LEU A 310 -16.01 16.57 8.73
N PRO A 311 -16.14 15.64 9.68
CA PRO A 311 -15.68 14.27 9.50
C PRO A 311 -16.38 13.58 8.33
N THR A 312 -15.58 12.92 7.48
CA THR A 312 -16.01 12.15 6.30
C THR A 312 -16.80 10.89 6.67
N VAL A 313 -16.64 10.38 7.89
CA VAL A 313 -17.55 9.42 8.54
C VAL A 313 -18.03 10.05 9.84
N ARG A 314 -19.30 10.44 9.92
CA ARG A 314 -19.88 11.05 11.12
C ARG A 314 -20.00 10.02 12.26
N LYS A 315 -18.91 9.72 12.97
CA LYS A 315 -18.97 9.11 14.30
C LYS A 315 -19.58 10.16 15.24
N CYS A 316 -20.83 9.93 15.63
CA CYS A 316 -21.57 10.87 16.46
C CYS A 316 -21.44 10.51 17.95
N THR A 317 -21.64 11.50 18.83
CA THR A 317 -21.69 11.25 20.27
C THR A 317 -23.03 10.61 20.63
N GLU A 318 -23.05 9.48 21.34
CA GLU A 318 -24.29 8.77 21.68
C GLU A 318 -25.33 9.70 22.33
N GLY A 319 -26.56 9.73 21.80
CA GLY A 319 -27.63 10.61 22.27
C GLY A 319 -27.62 12.03 21.69
N TYR A 320 -26.65 12.38 20.83
CA TYR A 320 -26.66 13.63 20.07
C TYR A 320 -27.80 13.65 19.04
N MET A 321 -28.51 14.78 18.93
CA MET A 321 -29.58 14.99 17.96
C MET A 321 -29.35 16.28 17.18
N GLU A 322 -29.59 16.26 15.87
CA GLU A 322 -29.51 17.43 14.99
C GLU A 322 -30.69 17.50 14.02
N GLU A 323 -30.99 18.70 13.53
CA GLU A 323 -32.01 18.90 12.49
C GLU A 323 -31.57 18.26 11.16
N ASP A 324 -32.53 17.70 10.44
CA ASP A 324 -32.26 17.19 9.10
C ASP A 324 -32.28 18.36 8.09
N PRO A 325 -31.16 18.64 7.39
CA PRO A 325 -31.06 19.78 6.49
C PRO A 325 -32.03 19.75 5.29
N GLU A 326 -32.60 18.58 4.96
CA GLU A 326 -33.53 18.42 3.83
C GLU A 326 -35.00 18.25 4.27
N ASP A 327 -35.25 18.01 5.56
CA ASP A 327 -36.57 17.77 6.11
C ASP A 327 -36.71 18.40 7.50
N CYS A 328 -37.41 19.53 7.61
CA CYS A 328 -37.61 20.20 8.90
C CYS A 328 -38.44 19.37 9.92
N ALA A 329 -39.14 18.32 9.48
CA ALA A 329 -39.78 17.34 10.36
C ALA A 329 -38.87 16.12 10.63
N GLY A 330 -37.75 16.02 9.92
CA GLY A 330 -36.69 15.06 10.11
C GLY A 330 -35.64 15.54 11.12
N TYR A 331 -35.01 14.58 11.76
CA TYR A 331 -33.85 14.81 12.62
C TYR A 331 -32.94 13.59 12.56
N ARG A 332 -31.68 13.79 12.91
CA ARG A 332 -30.69 12.71 12.96
C ARG A 332 -30.29 12.50 14.41
N HIS A 333 -30.36 11.26 14.86
CA HIS A 333 -30.07 10.87 16.23
C HIS A 333 -28.95 9.84 16.25
N CYS A 334 -27.96 10.08 17.10
CA CYS A 334 -26.87 9.16 17.29
C CYS A 334 -27.29 7.94 18.11
N ILE A 335 -27.31 6.78 17.47
CA ILE A 335 -27.62 5.48 18.10
C ILE A 335 -26.50 4.51 17.73
N ASN A 336 -25.82 3.96 18.72
CA ASN A 336 -24.66 3.09 18.54
C ASN A 336 -23.55 3.71 17.67
N GLN A 337 -23.22 4.98 17.88
CA GLN A 337 -22.21 5.74 17.12
C GLN A 337 -22.54 5.95 15.63
N GLU A 338 -23.75 5.62 15.20
CA GLU A 338 -24.25 5.86 13.85
C GLU A 338 -25.36 6.91 13.88
N LEU A 339 -25.30 7.87 12.96
CA LEU A 339 -26.24 8.98 12.88
C LEU A 339 -27.49 8.52 12.10
N VAL A 340 -28.51 8.07 12.83
CA VAL A 340 -29.74 7.49 12.25
C VAL A 340 -30.74 8.60 11.94
N GLN A 341 -31.27 8.61 10.71
CA GLN A 341 -32.32 9.54 10.30
C GLN A 341 -33.69 9.07 10.85
N LEU A 342 -34.38 9.98 11.54
CA LEU A 342 -35.68 9.78 12.17
C LEU A 342 -36.61 10.94 11.80
N LYS A 343 -37.92 10.76 12.01
CA LYS A 343 -38.92 11.80 11.77
C LYS A 343 -39.80 11.99 12.99
N CYS A 344 -40.21 13.24 13.21
CA CYS A 344 -41.23 13.61 14.17
C CYS A 344 -42.62 13.12 13.73
N ASP A 345 -43.55 13.05 14.67
CA ASP A 345 -44.94 12.69 14.35
C ASP A 345 -45.57 13.72 13.39
N PRO A 346 -46.55 13.31 12.56
CA PRO A 346 -47.19 14.23 11.60
C PRO A 346 -47.75 15.48 12.28
N GLY A 347 -47.43 16.66 11.73
CA GLY A 347 -47.83 17.96 12.29
C GLY A 347 -46.89 18.50 13.38
N SER A 348 -45.71 17.89 13.55
CA SER A 348 -44.64 18.39 14.41
C SER A 348 -43.33 18.52 13.64
N TYR A 349 -42.44 19.39 14.12
CA TYR A 349 -41.14 19.66 13.54
C TYR A 349 -40.03 19.49 14.58
N PHE A 350 -38.82 19.20 14.12
CA PHE A 350 -37.70 19.06 15.04
C PHE A 350 -37.12 20.42 15.39
N ASN A 351 -36.99 20.71 16.68
CA ASN A 351 -36.33 21.91 17.17
C ASN A 351 -34.98 21.54 17.77
N ALA A 352 -33.89 21.94 17.12
CA ALA A 352 -32.53 21.68 17.58
C ALA A 352 -32.21 22.34 18.93
N THR A 353 -32.79 23.51 19.23
CA THR A 353 -32.57 24.24 20.50
C THR A 353 -33.20 23.51 21.69
N GLU A 354 -34.36 22.88 21.51
CA GLU A 354 -35.02 22.08 22.54
C GLU A 354 -34.65 20.59 22.47
N SER A 355 -33.91 20.19 21.44
CA SER A 355 -33.50 18.80 21.17
C SER A 355 -34.71 17.84 21.20
N GLY A 356 -35.79 18.21 20.52
CA GLY A 356 -37.04 17.46 20.51
C GLY A 356 -38.07 17.92 19.47
N CYS A 357 -39.12 17.11 19.30
CA CYS A 357 -40.22 17.39 18.37
C CYS A 357 -41.27 18.31 19.00
N LEU A 358 -41.59 19.43 18.32
CA LEU A 358 -42.59 20.41 18.74
C LEU A 358 -43.74 20.47 17.73
N ILE A 359 -44.96 20.72 18.21
CA ILE A 359 -46.13 20.84 17.32
C ILE A 359 -46.01 22.10 16.47
N ASP A 360 -46.22 21.96 15.16
CA ASP A 360 -46.11 23.04 14.20
C ASP A 360 -47.43 23.83 14.05
N GLU A 361 -47.84 24.54 15.11
CA GLU A 361 -49.07 25.36 15.08
C GLU A 361 -48.93 26.65 14.24
N ASP A 362 -47.69 27.16 14.10
CA ASP A 362 -47.38 28.42 13.44
C ASP A 362 -46.88 28.24 11.99
N GLY A 363 -46.76 27.01 11.50
CA GLY A 363 -46.29 26.70 10.14
C GLY A 363 -44.81 27.03 9.91
N VAL A 364 -43.99 26.79 10.93
CA VAL A 364 -42.53 26.95 10.93
C VAL A 364 -41.87 25.93 10.00
N CYS A 365 -42.38 24.70 9.99
CA CYS A 365 -41.88 23.63 9.13
C CYS A 365 -42.80 23.44 7.92
N VAL A 366 -42.59 24.29 6.93
CA VAL A 366 -43.23 24.12 5.62
C VAL A 366 -42.36 23.17 4.79
N SER A 367 -42.60 21.87 4.94
CA SER A 367 -41.98 20.84 4.10
C SER A 367 -42.02 21.26 2.62
N LEU A 368 -40.84 21.38 2.00
CA LEU A 368 -40.68 21.54 0.54
C LEU A 368 -40.91 20.23 -0.22
N VAL A 369 -41.21 19.11 0.46
CA VAL A 369 -41.81 17.96 -0.20
C VAL A 369 -43.19 18.38 -0.68
N GLU A 370 -43.35 18.36 -2.01
CA GLU A 370 -44.42 18.95 -2.79
C GLU A 370 -45.79 18.86 -2.10
N ARG A 371 -46.28 20.01 -1.62
CA ARG A 371 -47.72 20.18 -1.41
C ARG A 371 -48.39 20.09 -2.77
N CYS A 372 -48.98 18.94 -3.06
CA CYS A 372 -49.80 18.72 -4.23
C CYS A 372 -51.17 19.40 -4.06
N SER A 373 -51.81 19.72 -5.17
CA SER A 373 -53.20 20.21 -5.14
C SER A 373 -54.15 19.02 -5.01
N GLU A 374 -55.16 19.09 -4.14
CA GLU A 374 -56.11 18.00 -3.92
C GLU A 374 -56.64 17.42 -5.24
N GLY A 375 -56.48 16.11 -5.45
CA GLY A 375 -56.85 15.42 -6.68
C GLY A 375 -55.82 15.43 -7.82
N GLU A 376 -54.64 16.02 -7.63
CA GLU A 376 -53.53 15.95 -8.58
C GLU A 376 -53.01 14.51 -8.75
N LEU A 377 -52.66 14.14 -9.98
CA LEU A 377 -52.23 12.79 -10.38
C LEU A 377 -50.86 12.83 -11.04
N MET A 378 -49.93 11.99 -10.58
CA MET A 378 -48.61 11.82 -11.16
C MET A 378 -48.24 10.34 -11.30
N GLN A 379 -47.31 10.04 -12.21
CA GLN A 379 -46.85 8.66 -12.41
C GLN A 379 -46.04 8.16 -11.21
N ASP A 380 -46.22 6.90 -10.83
CA ASP A 380 -45.37 6.24 -9.86
C ASP A 380 -44.09 5.73 -10.55
N ALA A 381 -42.97 6.40 -10.29
CA ALA A 381 -41.69 6.09 -10.92
C ALA A 381 -41.16 4.68 -10.59
N ALA A 382 -41.62 4.07 -9.49
CA ALA A 382 -41.21 2.73 -9.09
C ALA A 382 -42.18 1.63 -9.58
N ASN A 383 -43.37 2.01 -10.04
CA ASN A 383 -44.41 1.09 -10.47
C ASN A 383 -45.20 1.67 -11.64
N CYS A 384 -44.89 1.19 -12.84
CA CYS A 384 -45.57 1.62 -14.06
C CYS A 384 -47.09 1.32 -14.07
N GLY A 385 -47.53 0.31 -13.31
CA GLY A 385 -48.96 -0.01 -13.11
C GLY A 385 -49.60 0.82 -11.99
N GLY A 386 -48.86 1.80 -11.43
CA GLY A 386 -49.25 2.64 -10.32
C GLY A 386 -49.17 4.13 -10.64
N PHE A 387 -49.88 4.90 -9.84
CA PHE A 387 -49.92 6.36 -9.89
C PHE A 387 -50.09 6.93 -8.49
N LEU A 388 -49.64 8.15 -8.28
CA LEU A 388 -49.82 8.86 -7.03
C LEU A 388 -50.97 9.84 -7.17
N ILE A 389 -51.87 9.87 -6.18
CA ILE A 389 -52.98 10.82 -6.09
C ILE A 389 -52.84 11.68 -4.84
N CYS A 390 -53.03 12.99 -5.00
CA CYS A 390 -53.02 13.91 -3.88
C CYS A 390 -54.30 13.79 -3.03
N VAL A 391 -54.14 13.43 -1.76
CA VAL A 391 -55.20 13.39 -0.76
C VAL A 391 -54.70 14.08 0.52
N ASP A 392 -55.44 15.08 0.99
CA ASP A 392 -55.10 15.91 2.14
C ASP A 392 -53.70 16.55 2.03
N GLY A 393 -53.33 16.94 0.79
CA GLY A 393 -52.05 17.57 0.48
C GLY A 393 -50.85 16.61 0.44
N LEU A 394 -51.09 15.29 0.40
CA LEU A 394 -50.05 14.27 0.31
C LEU A 394 -50.30 13.33 -0.87
N PHE A 395 -49.24 13.00 -1.63
CA PHE A 395 -49.32 11.98 -2.68
C PHE A 395 -49.42 10.57 -2.08
N VAL A 396 -50.50 9.86 -2.42
CA VAL A 396 -50.79 8.49 -2.02
C VAL A 396 -50.71 7.57 -3.24
N ALA A 397 -49.93 6.50 -3.13
CA ALA A 397 -49.82 5.50 -4.20
C ALA A 397 -51.10 4.69 -4.39
N LYS A 398 -51.50 4.52 -5.65
CA LYS A 398 -52.62 3.72 -6.13
C LYS A 398 -52.17 2.89 -7.33
N ASN A 399 -52.86 1.78 -7.57
CA ASN A 399 -52.60 0.91 -8.70
C ASN A 399 -53.76 0.96 -9.69
N CYS A 400 -53.44 0.91 -10.97
CA CYS A 400 -54.38 0.64 -12.05
C CYS A 400 -54.90 -0.80 -11.99
N GLY A 401 -55.90 -1.12 -12.81
CA GLY A 401 -56.42 -2.48 -12.94
C GLY A 401 -55.36 -3.46 -13.44
N SER A 402 -55.64 -4.75 -13.29
CA SER A 402 -54.72 -5.80 -13.76
C SER A 402 -54.57 -5.76 -15.28
N GLY A 403 -53.36 -5.47 -15.78
CA GLY A 403 -53.08 -5.35 -17.21
C GLY A 403 -53.24 -3.94 -17.76
N GLU A 404 -53.27 -2.93 -16.88
CA GLU A 404 -53.31 -1.51 -17.23
C GLU A 404 -52.07 -0.79 -16.70
N TYR A 405 -51.70 0.32 -17.34
CA TYR A 405 -50.63 1.22 -16.90
C TYR A 405 -51.15 2.65 -16.78
N PHE A 406 -50.52 3.47 -15.94
CA PHE A 406 -50.91 4.87 -15.79
C PHE A 406 -50.23 5.75 -16.83
N HIS A 407 -51.02 6.54 -17.58
CA HIS A 407 -50.49 7.44 -18.60
C HIS A 407 -50.39 8.90 -18.07
N PRO A 408 -49.19 9.45 -17.80
CA PRO A 408 -49.02 10.76 -17.17
C PRO A 408 -49.60 11.93 -17.97
N GLY A 409 -49.52 11.87 -19.31
CA GLY A 409 -50.05 12.92 -20.19
C GLY A 409 -51.57 12.94 -20.35
N VAL A 410 -52.26 11.82 -20.04
CA VAL A 410 -53.73 11.69 -20.12
C VAL A 410 -54.34 11.65 -18.71
N GLN A 411 -53.51 11.43 -17.67
CA GLN A 411 -53.88 11.27 -16.27
C GLN A 411 -54.92 10.16 -16.01
N GLU A 412 -54.85 9.07 -16.79
CA GLU A 412 -55.76 7.93 -16.69
C GLU A 412 -55.02 6.59 -16.82
N CYS A 413 -55.63 5.52 -16.29
CA CYS A 413 -55.17 4.14 -16.50
C CYS A 413 -55.65 3.64 -17.86
N LEU A 414 -54.72 3.14 -18.68
CA LEU A 414 -54.99 2.62 -20.02
C LEU A 414 -54.63 1.13 -20.11
N GLU A 415 -55.33 0.39 -20.95
CA GLU A 415 -55.04 -1.03 -21.23
C GLU A 415 -53.62 -1.18 -21.81
N ASP A 416 -52.83 -2.07 -21.22
CA ASP A 416 -51.44 -2.32 -21.60
C ASP A 416 -51.33 -3.33 -22.76
N ASP A 417 -52.04 -3.06 -23.87
CA ASP A 417 -52.08 -3.94 -25.05
C ASP A 417 -50.73 -4.08 -25.77
N ARG A 418 -49.74 -3.26 -25.40
CA ARG A 418 -48.39 -3.21 -25.99
C ARG A 418 -47.29 -3.61 -25.01
N ASN A 419 -47.64 -4.11 -23.82
CA ASN A 419 -46.69 -4.64 -22.84
C ASN A 419 -45.68 -3.59 -22.33
N ILE A 420 -46.11 -2.33 -22.26
CA ILE A 420 -45.39 -1.15 -21.78
C ILE A 420 -44.89 -1.38 -20.34
N CYS A 421 -45.65 -2.12 -19.53
CA CYS A 421 -45.30 -2.39 -18.14
C CYS A 421 -44.49 -3.66 -17.89
N HIS A 422 -44.15 -4.41 -18.95
CA HIS A 422 -43.61 -5.76 -18.81
C HIS A 422 -42.21 -5.94 -19.41
N SER A 423 -41.27 -5.07 -19.04
CA SER A 423 -39.83 -5.29 -19.25
C SER A 423 -39.14 -5.66 -17.93
N LYS A 424 -39.21 -6.95 -17.58
CA LYS A 424 -38.10 -7.56 -16.83
C LYS A 424 -36.86 -7.52 -17.74
N CYS A 425 -36.11 -6.42 -17.74
CA CYS A 425 -34.80 -6.41 -18.37
C CYS A 425 -33.80 -7.12 -17.45
N ARG A 426 -33.62 -8.40 -17.75
CA ARG A 426 -32.52 -9.24 -17.30
C ARG A 426 -31.25 -8.76 -18.01
N CYS A 427 -30.29 -8.21 -17.27
CA CYS A 427 -28.95 -7.99 -17.79
C CYS A 427 -28.35 -9.35 -18.18
N VAL A 428 -28.09 -9.56 -19.47
CA VAL A 428 -27.16 -10.59 -19.94
C VAL A 428 -25.88 -9.88 -20.34
N SER A 429 -24.89 -9.96 -19.47
CA SER A 429 -23.50 -9.77 -19.86
C SER A 429 -23.14 -10.86 -20.88
N SER A 430 -23.01 -10.50 -22.16
CA SER A 430 -22.12 -11.19 -23.11
C SER A 430 -22.32 -10.68 -24.55
N VAL A 431 -21.50 -9.73 -25.00
CA VAL A 431 -20.96 -9.77 -26.36
C VAL A 431 -19.51 -9.29 -26.30
N LYS A 432 -18.57 -10.26 -26.31
CA LYS A 432 -17.29 -10.07 -26.98
C LYS A 432 -17.65 -9.82 -28.44
N ASP A 433 -17.38 -8.65 -29.01
CA ASP A 433 -16.92 -8.53 -30.39
C ASP A 433 -16.49 -7.10 -30.73
N ARG A 434 -15.41 -7.04 -31.50
CA ARG A 434 -14.79 -5.84 -32.07
C ARG A 434 -15.84 -5.02 -32.83
N CYS A 435 -15.95 -3.72 -32.53
CA CYS A 435 -16.69 -2.78 -33.36
C CYS A 435 -15.85 -2.35 -34.57
N VAL A 436 -16.50 -1.81 -35.61
CA VAL A 436 -15.81 -1.28 -36.81
C VAL A 436 -15.57 0.20 -36.61
N GLU A 437 -14.31 0.63 -36.72
CA GLU A 437 -13.88 2.02 -36.49
C GLU A 437 -14.77 3.04 -37.23
N GLY A 438 -15.29 4.03 -36.51
CA GLY A 438 -16.19 5.06 -37.03
C GLY A 438 -17.65 4.63 -37.22
N LYS A 439 -18.04 3.41 -36.84
CA LYS A 439 -19.46 2.99 -36.83
C LYS A 439 -20.18 3.62 -35.63
N ARG A 440 -21.35 4.21 -35.89
CA ARG A 440 -22.23 4.82 -34.89
C ARG A 440 -23.54 4.04 -34.78
N VAL A 441 -24.01 3.82 -33.56
CA VAL A 441 -25.30 3.16 -33.26
C VAL A 441 -26.02 3.94 -32.16
N ALA A 442 -27.35 3.91 -32.14
CA ALA A 442 -28.13 4.57 -31.09
C ALA A 442 -27.78 3.97 -29.71
N ASP A 443 -27.75 4.82 -28.67
CA ASP A 443 -27.58 4.31 -27.33
C ASP A 443 -28.90 3.66 -26.86
N PRO A 444 -28.89 2.37 -26.48
CA PRO A 444 -30.10 1.67 -26.04
C PRO A 444 -30.58 2.18 -24.68
N GLN A 445 -29.76 3.00 -24.01
CA GLN A 445 -29.92 3.54 -22.66
C GLN A 445 -30.28 5.04 -22.60
N ASP A 446 -30.08 5.77 -23.69
CA ASP A 446 -30.37 7.20 -23.77
C ASP A 446 -30.63 7.61 -25.24
N CYS A 447 -31.84 8.06 -25.55
CA CYS A 447 -32.18 8.51 -26.90
C CYS A 447 -31.49 9.83 -27.31
N GLY A 448 -30.98 10.59 -26.33
CA GLY A 448 -30.12 11.75 -26.51
C GLY A 448 -28.65 11.39 -26.75
N ALA A 449 -28.28 10.10 -26.78
CA ALA A 449 -26.91 9.64 -26.95
C ALA A 449 -26.75 8.58 -28.06
N TYR A 450 -25.51 8.37 -28.48
CA TYR A 450 -25.11 7.34 -29.44
C TYR A 450 -23.75 6.75 -29.09
N LEU A 451 -23.51 5.51 -29.48
CA LEU A 451 -22.22 4.82 -29.31
C LEU A 451 -21.41 4.90 -30.60
N GLU A 452 -20.18 5.39 -30.53
CA GLU A 452 -19.22 5.43 -31.63
C GLU A 452 -18.06 4.48 -31.37
N CYS A 453 -17.64 3.74 -32.39
CA CYS A 453 -16.46 2.89 -32.31
C CYS A 453 -15.18 3.70 -32.47
N ILE A 454 -14.41 3.82 -31.39
CA ILE A 454 -13.11 4.49 -31.32
C ILE A 454 -12.08 3.48 -30.79
N ASP A 455 -11.00 3.26 -31.53
CA ASP A 455 -9.95 2.28 -31.22
C ASP A 455 -10.48 0.87 -30.92
N GLY A 456 -11.55 0.47 -31.63
CA GLY A 456 -12.19 -0.83 -31.47
C GLY A 456 -13.07 -0.99 -30.21
N GLN A 457 -13.36 0.10 -29.48
CA GLN A 457 -14.30 0.14 -28.36
C GLN A 457 -15.49 1.06 -28.65
N LEU A 458 -16.69 0.69 -28.16
CA LEU A 458 -17.88 1.54 -28.26
C LEU A 458 -17.85 2.57 -27.13
N VAL A 459 -17.82 3.84 -27.51
CA VAL A 459 -17.77 5.00 -26.60
C VAL A 459 -19.06 5.81 -26.76
N GLU A 460 -19.71 6.16 -25.65
CA GLU A 460 -20.92 6.97 -25.62
C GLU A 460 -20.63 8.45 -25.97
N GLN A 461 -21.51 9.04 -26.76
CA GLN A 461 -21.47 10.42 -27.25
C GLN A 461 -22.85 11.04 -27.13
N ILE A 462 -22.92 12.28 -26.64
CA ILE A 462 -24.19 12.96 -26.33
C ILE A 462 -24.55 13.94 -27.46
N CYS A 463 -25.78 13.90 -27.94
CA CYS A 463 -26.34 14.85 -28.90
C CYS A 463 -26.56 16.23 -28.25
N VAL A 464 -26.63 17.28 -29.08
CA VAL A 464 -26.92 18.63 -28.59
C VAL A 464 -28.33 18.67 -27.99
N ARG A 465 -28.52 19.37 -26.87
CA ARG A 465 -29.81 19.48 -26.17
C ARG A 465 -30.98 19.77 -27.12
N GLY A 466 -32.05 18.98 -27.03
CA GLY A 466 -33.24 19.07 -27.90
C GLY A 466 -33.11 18.32 -29.23
N THR A 467 -32.08 17.47 -29.40
CA THR A 467 -31.89 16.60 -30.56
C THR A 467 -31.66 15.16 -30.11
N TYR A 468 -32.08 14.18 -30.92
CA TYR A 468 -31.93 12.74 -30.66
C TYR A 468 -31.13 12.08 -31.79
N PHE A 469 -30.51 10.93 -31.52
CA PHE A 469 -29.74 10.22 -32.54
C PHE A 469 -30.63 9.39 -33.47
N GLU A 470 -30.63 9.70 -34.77
CA GLU A 470 -31.42 8.98 -35.77
C GLU A 470 -30.55 7.97 -36.54
N THR A 471 -30.75 6.68 -36.26
CA THR A 471 -29.94 5.57 -36.81
C THR A 471 -29.95 5.50 -38.34
N THR A 472 -31.06 5.90 -38.99
CA THR A 472 -31.14 5.88 -40.47
C THR A 472 -30.31 6.98 -41.13
N MET A 473 -30.06 8.09 -40.43
CA MET A 473 -29.27 9.22 -40.90
C MET A 473 -27.84 9.23 -40.34
N GLY A 474 -27.57 8.44 -39.30
CA GLY A 474 -26.26 8.31 -38.66
C GLY A 474 -25.81 9.56 -37.90
N GLY A 475 -26.76 10.37 -37.42
CA GLY A 475 -26.48 11.64 -36.75
C GLY A 475 -27.67 12.21 -35.97
N CYS A 476 -27.40 13.24 -35.17
CA CYS A 476 -28.40 13.88 -34.31
C CYS A 476 -29.35 14.78 -35.11
N VAL A 477 -30.66 14.66 -34.87
CA VAL A 477 -31.72 15.43 -35.54
C VAL A 477 -32.69 16.06 -34.53
N ILE A 478 -33.38 17.13 -34.93
CA ILE A 478 -34.29 17.90 -34.08
C ILE A 478 -35.57 17.10 -33.81
N ASP A 479 -35.94 16.98 -32.54
CA ASP A 479 -37.12 16.22 -32.13
C ASP A 479 -38.43 17.03 -32.19
N GLU A 480 -38.92 17.30 -33.40
CA GLU A 480 -40.16 18.09 -33.58
C GLU A 480 -41.44 17.34 -33.16
N LYS A 481 -41.35 16.04 -32.85
CA LYS A 481 -42.49 15.15 -32.55
C LYS A 481 -42.41 14.50 -31.17
N HIS A 482 -41.41 14.83 -30.36
CA HIS A 482 -41.20 14.30 -29.00
C HIS A 482 -41.06 12.77 -28.99
N PHE A 483 -40.24 12.23 -29.89
CA PHE A 483 -39.88 10.81 -29.91
C PHE A 483 -38.90 10.43 -28.80
N CYS A 484 -38.13 11.39 -28.30
CA CYS A 484 -37.18 11.25 -27.21
C CYS A 484 -37.60 12.19 -26.07
N VAL A 485 -37.88 11.63 -24.89
CA VAL A 485 -38.20 12.39 -23.69
C VAL A 485 -37.08 12.13 -22.68
N ASP A 486 -36.52 13.19 -22.09
CA ASP A 486 -35.45 13.06 -21.09
C ASP A 486 -35.91 12.13 -19.95
N GLY A 487 -35.29 10.95 -19.88
CA GLY A 487 -35.69 9.85 -19.01
C GLY A 487 -36.40 8.72 -19.78
N GLU A 488 -35.62 7.72 -20.18
CA GLU A 488 -35.98 6.51 -20.94
C GLU A 488 -36.02 6.63 -22.48
N ARG A 489 -34.88 6.25 -23.07
CA ARG A 489 -34.76 5.09 -23.98
C ARG A 489 -36.00 4.69 -24.77
N LYS A 490 -35.89 4.78 -26.09
CA LYS A 490 -36.31 3.71 -27.02
C LYS A 490 -35.22 3.56 -28.07
N GLU A 491 -34.46 2.48 -28.03
CA GLU A 491 -34.72 1.21 -28.74
C GLU A 491 -34.86 1.39 -30.26
N GLU A 492 -33.76 1.13 -30.96
CA GLU A 492 -33.63 -0.12 -31.74
C GLU A 492 -32.38 -0.90 -31.35
#